data_AF-A0A923F4R7-F1
#
_entry.id   AF-A0A923F4R7-F1
#
_cell.length_a   1.000
_cell.length_b   1.000
_cell.length_c   1.000
_cell.angle_alpha   90.00
_cell.angle_beta   90.00
_cell.angle_gamma   90.00
#
_symmetry.space_group_name_H-M   'P 1'
#
loop_
_entity.id
_entity.type
_entity.pdbx_description
1 polymer ?
#
loop_
_entity_poly.entity_id
_entity_poly.type
_entity_poly.pdbx_seq_one_letter_code
_entity_poly.pdbx_strand_id
1 'polypeptide(L)'
;MTTTKINKRTFTAHLYLGGRPVVLNQQRLQKVLLDLRITQGEQLDAEVGLADQRISSSITLAGHEDDKPLVLKFVPHNDVYSISLVHAGEFDGARLFIEEETHNLLASTSAAVQYFSISTYGALKASLSDIEAGPAYVGLSTEPNGKPVYPYSYSGVSTFMNVDPNKTGHNAFRNKPAKFVIKVVK
;
A
#
# COMPACT_ATOMS: atom_id res chain seq x y z
N MET A 1 20.62 24.95 15.01
CA MET A 1 19.49 25.18 14.08
C MET A 1 19.42 23.99 13.13
N THR A 2 18.44 23.11 13.30
CA THR A 2 18.21 21.99 12.38
C THR A 2 17.55 22.52 11.12
N THR A 3 18.24 22.46 10.00
CA THR A 3 17.67 22.71 8.69
C THR A 3 16.60 21.65 8.42
N THR A 4 15.33 22.04 8.45
CA THR A 4 14.23 21.17 8.03
C THR A 4 14.45 20.83 6.56
N LYS A 5 14.89 19.59 6.28
CA LYS A 5 15.03 19.09 4.91
C LYS A 5 13.64 19.03 4.28
N ILE A 6 13.32 19.98 3.40
CA ILE A 6 12.08 19.95 2.61
C ILE A 6 12.25 18.93 1.48
N ASN A 7 11.38 17.93 1.40
CA ASN A 7 11.37 17.05 0.24
C ASN A 7 10.92 17.80 -1.00
N LYS A 8 11.75 17.77 -2.05
CA LYS A 8 11.43 18.42 -3.33
C LYS A 8 11.41 17.46 -4.51
N ARG A 9 11.82 16.20 -4.32
CA ARG A 9 11.98 15.24 -5.42
C ARG A 9 10.91 14.16 -5.38
N THR A 10 10.16 14.09 -6.46
CA THR A 10 9.29 12.96 -6.78
C THR A 10 10.13 11.74 -7.11
N PHE A 11 9.68 10.56 -6.67
CA PHE A 11 10.30 9.29 -7.00
C PHE A 11 9.26 8.19 -7.17
N THR A 12 9.64 7.10 -7.82
CA THR A 12 8.83 5.88 -7.91
C THR A 12 9.48 4.77 -7.10
N ALA A 13 8.66 3.91 -6.52
CA ALA A 13 9.14 2.77 -5.75
C ALA A 13 8.15 1.61 -5.78
N HIS A 14 8.67 0.44 -5.47
CA HIS A 14 7.90 -0.73 -5.09
C HIS A 14 7.85 -0.85 -3.57
N LEU A 15 6.76 -1.40 -3.04
CA LEU A 15 6.64 -1.80 -1.65
C LEU A 15 6.50 -3.31 -1.56
N TYR A 16 7.11 -3.89 -0.53
CA TYR A 16 7.01 -5.30 -0.18
C TYR A 16 6.75 -5.44 1.32
N LEU A 17 6.06 -6.52 1.72
CA LEU A 17 5.90 -6.88 3.12
C LEU A 17 6.16 -8.38 3.29
N GLY A 18 7.15 -8.73 4.12
CA GLY A 18 7.52 -10.12 4.34
C GLY A 18 7.89 -10.86 3.05
N GLY A 19 8.68 -10.23 2.17
CA GLY A 19 9.10 -10.79 0.88
C GLY A 19 8.07 -10.65 -0.25
N ARG A 20 6.78 -10.51 0.08
CA ARG A 20 5.72 -10.42 -0.94
C ARG A 20 5.50 -9.00 -1.45
N PRO A 21 5.32 -8.81 -2.77
CA PRO A 21 4.98 -7.53 -3.35
C PRO A 21 3.66 -6.96 -2.82
N VAL A 22 3.58 -5.64 -2.71
CA VAL A 22 2.31 -4.92 -2.63
C VAL A 22 1.76 -4.77 -4.06
N VAL A 23 0.50 -5.12 -4.26
CA VAL A 23 -0.19 -5.11 -5.56
C VAL A 23 -1.58 -4.49 -5.45
N LEU A 24 -2.12 -4.05 -6.58
CA LEU A 24 -3.54 -3.75 -6.70
C LEU A 24 -4.33 -5.06 -6.72
N ASN A 25 -5.43 -5.13 -5.98
CA ASN A 25 -6.22 -6.36 -5.91
C ASN A 25 -6.73 -6.80 -7.29
N GLN A 26 -7.06 -5.87 -8.18
CA GLN A 26 -7.37 -6.17 -9.58
C GLN A 26 -6.28 -7.04 -10.25
N GLN A 27 -4.99 -6.72 -10.07
CA GLN A 27 -3.89 -7.51 -10.64
C GLN A 27 -3.85 -8.92 -10.06
N ARG A 28 -4.09 -9.04 -8.75
CA ARG A 28 -4.13 -10.33 -8.05
C ARG A 28 -5.28 -11.20 -8.57
N LEU A 29 -6.48 -10.65 -8.68
CA LEU A 29 -7.65 -11.36 -9.17
C LEU A 29 -7.50 -11.78 -10.64
N GLN A 30 -6.96 -10.90 -11.49
CA GLN A 30 -6.62 -11.25 -12.87
C GLN A 30 -5.61 -12.41 -12.92
N LYS A 31 -4.61 -12.45 -12.03
CA LYS A 31 -3.66 -13.56 -11.96
C LYS A 31 -4.34 -14.86 -11.52
N VAL A 32 -5.27 -14.81 -10.56
CA VAL A 32 -6.07 -15.99 -10.16
C VAL A 32 -6.80 -16.59 -11.36
N LEU A 33 -7.45 -15.76 -12.18
CA LEU A 33 -8.16 -16.22 -13.38
C LEU A 33 -7.28 -16.82 -14.48
N LEU A 34 -5.96 -16.58 -14.44
CA LEU A 34 -4.99 -17.19 -15.36
C LEU A 34 -4.49 -18.56 -14.88
N ASP A 35 -4.75 -18.93 -13.62
CA ASP A 35 -4.31 -20.21 -13.09
C ASP A 35 -5.26 -21.34 -13.52
N LEU A 36 -4.72 -22.32 -14.24
CA LEU A 36 -5.46 -23.46 -14.79
C LEU A 36 -5.95 -24.45 -13.71
N ARG A 37 -5.51 -24.29 -12.46
CA ARG A 37 -5.81 -25.21 -11.35
C ARG A 37 -6.82 -24.66 -10.34
N ILE A 38 -7.43 -23.51 -10.61
CA ILE A 38 -8.46 -22.95 -9.74
C ILE A 38 -9.76 -23.75 -9.81
N THR A 39 -10.50 -23.76 -8.72
CA THR A 39 -11.87 -24.27 -8.67
C THR A 39 -12.85 -23.30 -9.32
N GLN A 40 -14.02 -23.80 -9.71
CA GLN A 40 -15.10 -22.94 -10.23
C GLN A 40 -15.54 -21.87 -9.20
N GLY A 41 -15.51 -22.19 -7.90
CA GLY A 41 -15.82 -21.23 -6.85
C GLY A 41 -14.82 -20.07 -6.81
N GLU A 42 -13.52 -20.38 -6.84
CA GLU A 42 -12.46 -19.37 -6.88
C GLU A 42 -12.52 -18.51 -8.14
N GLN A 43 -12.87 -19.10 -9.28
CA GLN A 43 -13.11 -18.36 -10.52
C GLN A 43 -14.24 -17.34 -10.35
N LEU A 44 -15.41 -17.78 -9.86
CA LEU A 44 -16.57 -16.91 -9.67
C LEU A 44 -16.27 -15.80 -8.64
N ASP A 45 -15.60 -16.12 -7.55
CA ASP A 45 -15.19 -15.13 -6.55
C ASP A 45 -14.24 -14.07 -7.16
N ALA A 46 -13.32 -14.49 -8.03
CA ALA A 46 -12.43 -13.57 -8.72
C ALA A 46 -13.16 -12.70 -9.74
N GLU A 47 -14.11 -13.26 -10.50
CA GLU A 47 -14.96 -12.50 -11.44
C GLU A 47 -15.82 -11.47 -10.70
N VAL A 48 -16.46 -11.86 -9.59
CA VAL A 48 -17.22 -10.94 -8.73
C VAL A 48 -16.33 -9.84 -8.18
N GLY A 49 -15.13 -10.17 -7.69
CA GLY A 49 -14.18 -9.20 -7.17
C GLY A 49 -13.68 -8.22 -8.24
N LEU A 50 -13.56 -8.65 -9.50
CA LEU A 50 -13.21 -7.78 -10.62
C LEU A 50 -14.36 -6.87 -11.05
N ALA A 51 -15.60 -7.32 -10.92
CA ALA A 51 -16.79 -6.52 -11.20
C ALA A 51 -17.06 -5.47 -10.10
N ASP A 52 -16.59 -5.70 -8.87
CA ASP A 52 -16.69 -4.76 -7.76
C ASP A 52 -15.49 -3.79 -7.73
N GLN A 53 -15.75 -2.52 -8.04
CA GLN A 53 -14.72 -1.48 -8.10
C GLN A 53 -14.00 -1.26 -6.75
N ARG A 54 -14.73 -1.40 -5.64
CA ARG A 54 -14.15 -1.22 -4.30
C ARG A 54 -13.25 -2.39 -3.93
N ILE A 55 -13.63 -3.62 -4.28
CA ILE A 55 -12.78 -4.80 -4.11
C ILE A 55 -11.55 -4.69 -5.01
N SER A 56 -11.72 -4.39 -6.29
CA SER A 56 -10.63 -4.26 -7.27
C SER A 56 -9.61 -3.18 -6.92
N SER A 57 -10.08 -2.06 -6.36
CA SER A 57 -9.24 -0.92 -5.97
C SER A 57 -8.42 -1.14 -4.71
N SER A 58 -8.63 -2.22 -3.97
CA SER A 58 -7.93 -2.46 -2.71
C SER A 58 -6.43 -2.68 -2.92
N ILE A 59 -5.61 -2.10 -2.04
CA ILE A 59 -4.17 -2.40 -1.98
C ILE A 59 -3.98 -3.66 -1.14
N THR A 60 -3.31 -4.64 -1.72
CA THR A 60 -3.16 -5.98 -1.12
C THR A 60 -1.73 -6.48 -1.20
N LEU A 61 -1.42 -7.57 -0.48
CA LEU A 61 -0.24 -8.37 -0.78
C LEU A 61 -0.54 -9.34 -1.90
N ALA A 62 0.47 -9.51 -2.74
CA ALA A 62 0.49 -10.50 -3.78
C ALA A 62 0.31 -11.92 -3.21
N GLY A 63 -0.23 -12.80 -4.05
CA GLY A 63 -0.40 -14.21 -3.69
C GLY A 63 0.94 -14.92 -3.58
N HIS A 64 1.93 -14.49 -4.37
CA HIS A 64 3.24 -15.11 -4.46
C HIS A 64 4.38 -14.07 -4.55
N GLU A 65 5.60 -14.47 -4.18
CA GLU A 65 6.77 -13.55 -4.12
C GLU A 65 7.26 -13.06 -5.49
N ASP A 66 6.93 -13.79 -6.56
CA ASP A 66 7.29 -13.48 -7.94
C ASP A 66 6.25 -12.63 -8.68
N ASP A 67 5.15 -12.27 -8.00
CA ASP A 67 4.13 -11.37 -8.55
C ASP A 67 4.76 -10.02 -8.92
N LYS A 68 4.24 -9.39 -9.99
CA LYS A 68 4.74 -8.09 -10.42
C LYS A 68 4.33 -7.01 -9.39
N PRO A 69 5.29 -6.33 -8.74
CA PRO A 69 4.98 -5.31 -7.75
C PRO A 69 4.28 -4.11 -8.37
N LEU A 70 3.43 -3.46 -7.58
CA LEU A 70 2.87 -2.16 -7.93
C LEU A 70 3.98 -1.11 -8.02
N VAL A 71 3.87 -0.20 -8.99
CA VAL A 71 4.73 0.97 -9.08
C VAL A 71 3.98 2.15 -8.45
N LEU A 72 4.54 2.68 -7.37
CA LEU A 72 3.97 3.81 -6.64
C LEU A 72 4.82 5.05 -6.87
N LYS A 73 4.19 6.15 -7.27
CA LYS A 73 4.81 7.47 -7.40
C LYS A 73 4.54 8.27 -6.14
N PHE A 74 5.61 8.68 -5.48
CA PHE A 74 5.61 9.49 -4.28
C PHE A 74 5.91 10.94 -4.67
N VAL A 75 4.92 11.82 -4.51
CA VAL A 75 5.05 13.25 -4.80
C VAL A 75 5.14 14.00 -3.47
N PRO A 76 6.26 14.66 -3.17
CA PRO A 76 6.46 15.28 -1.88
C PRO A 76 5.65 16.56 -1.72
N HIS A 77 5.21 16.79 -0.49
CA HIS A 77 4.63 18.03 0.00
C HIS A 77 5.21 18.29 1.40
N ASN A 78 6.32 19.03 1.49
CA ASN A 78 7.13 19.19 2.70
C ASN A 78 7.77 17.88 3.21
N ASP A 79 7.29 17.36 4.35
CA ASP A 79 7.75 16.14 5.02
C ASP A 79 6.78 14.96 4.83
N VAL A 80 5.75 15.16 3.99
CA VAL A 80 4.74 14.15 3.64
C VAL A 80 4.69 13.95 2.12
N TYR A 81 3.96 12.92 1.70
CA TYR A 81 3.84 12.51 0.30
C TYR A 81 2.39 12.27 -0.06
N SER A 82 1.96 12.74 -1.23
CA SER A 82 0.84 12.09 -1.90
C SER A 82 1.39 10.89 -2.69
N ILE A 83 0.63 9.81 -2.73
CA ILE A 83 1.06 8.56 -3.37
C ILE A 83 0.06 8.22 -4.46
N SER A 84 0.53 7.99 -5.68
CA SER A 84 -0.30 7.58 -6.80
C SER A 84 0.25 6.33 -7.48
N LEU A 85 -0.61 5.62 -8.20
CA LEU A 85 -0.25 4.47 -9.00
C LEU A 85 0.37 4.93 -10.33
N VAL A 86 1.39 4.20 -10.78
CA VAL A 86 1.83 4.19 -12.17
C VAL A 86 1.40 2.83 -12.72
N HIS A 87 0.21 2.79 -13.32
CA HIS A 87 -0.47 1.55 -13.68
C HIS A 87 -1.09 1.68 -15.06
N ALA A 88 -1.33 0.56 -15.75
CA ALA A 88 -2.05 0.59 -17.02
C ALA A 88 -3.55 0.31 -16.77
N GLY A 89 -4.44 0.98 -17.50
CA GLY A 89 -5.88 0.75 -17.40
C GLY A 89 -6.59 1.69 -16.43
N GLU A 90 -7.70 1.24 -15.85
CA GLU A 90 -8.66 2.09 -15.10
C GLU A 90 -8.03 2.81 -13.90
N PHE A 91 -7.01 2.21 -13.28
CA PHE A 91 -6.35 2.75 -12.10
C PHE A 91 -5.07 3.55 -12.41
N ASP A 92 -4.82 3.91 -13.68
CA ASP A 92 -3.70 4.79 -14.01
C ASP A 92 -3.85 6.15 -13.31
N GLY A 93 -2.78 6.61 -12.66
CA GLY A 93 -2.77 7.84 -11.89
C GLY A 93 -3.65 7.83 -10.63
N ALA A 94 -4.30 6.71 -10.30
CA ALA A 94 -5.13 6.59 -9.11
C ALA A 94 -4.33 6.94 -7.86
N ARG A 95 -4.94 7.64 -6.90
CA ARG A 95 -4.30 8.05 -5.66
C ARG A 95 -4.58 7.01 -4.59
N LEU A 96 -3.57 6.73 -3.76
CA LEU A 96 -3.79 6.01 -2.52
C LEU A 96 -4.55 6.88 -1.54
N PHE A 97 -5.55 6.30 -0.89
CA PHE A 97 -6.31 6.95 0.16
C PHE A 97 -6.82 5.92 1.16
N ILE A 98 -7.08 6.36 2.38
CA ILE A 98 -7.84 5.57 3.35
C ILE A 98 -9.32 5.93 3.22
N GLU A 99 -10.15 4.93 2.98
CA GLU A 99 -11.60 5.06 3.02
C GLU A 99 -12.06 5.29 4.47
N GLU A 100 -12.88 6.32 4.69
CA GLU A 100 -13.25 6.76 6.04
C GLU A 100 -14.09 5.71 6.79
N GLU A 101 -15.05 5.08 6.13
CA GLU A 101 -15.99 4.14 6.75
C GLU A 101 -15.30 2.84 7.20
N THR A 102 -14.40 2.31 6.36
CA THR A 102 -13.83 0.98 6.58
C THR A 102 -12.36 0.99 6.98
N HIS A 103 -11.72 2.16 6.92
CA HIS A 103 -10.30 2.37 7.16
C HIS A 103 -9.37 1.65 6.18
N ASN A 104 -9.88 1.04 5.10
CA ASN A 104 -9.07 0.32 4.14
C ASN A 104 -8.24 1.26 3.26
N LEU A 105 -7.04 0.82 2.89
CA LEU A 105 -6.18 1.47 1.91
C LEU A 105 -6.60 1.04 0.50
N LEU A 106 -7.10 2.01 -0.27
CA LEU A 106 -7.63 1.82 -1.61
C LEU A 106 -6.93 2.75 -2.60
N ALA A 107 -7.14 2.51 -3.89
CA ALA A 107 -6.71 3.36 -5.00
C ALA A 107 -7.93 3.96 -5.72
N SER A 108 -7.94 5.28 -5.95
CA SER A 108 -9.02 5.91 -6.74
C SER A 108 -8.52 7.09 -7.56
N THR A 109 -9.03 7.20 -8.79
CA THR A 109 -8.76 8.35 -9.69
C THR A 109 -9.58 9.58 -9.31
N SER A 110 -10.66 9.42 -8.53
CA SER A 110 -11.55 10.49 -8.08
C SER A 110 -11.35 10.91 -6.63
N ALA A 111 -10.58 10.16 -5.85
CA ALA A 111 -10.34 10.48 -4.44
C ALA A 111 -9.62 11.83 -4.26
N ALA A 112 -10.04 12.54 -3.21
CA ALA A 112 -9.32 13.71 -2.72
C ALA A 112 -7.88 13.33 -2.35
N VAL A 113 -6.96 14.29 -2.48
CA VAL A 113 -5.57 14.06 -2.11
C VAL A 113 -5.48 13.79 -0.61
N GLN A 114 -4.93 12.63 -0.25
CA GLN A 114 -4.48 12.32 1.09
C GLN A 114 -2.96 12.28 1.13
N TYR A 115 -2.41 12.61 2.29
CA TYR A 115 -0.98 12.64 2.51
C TYR A 115 -0.56 11.54 3.47
N PHE A 116 0.65 11.04 3.23
CA PHE A 116 1.27 9.99 4.01
C PHE A 116 2.68 10.43 4.41
N SER A 117 3.08 10.12 5.64
CA SER A 117 4.47 10.21 6.06
C SER A 117 5.14 8.84 5.95
N ILE A 118 6.42 8.86 5.61
CA ILE A 118 7.29 7.69 5.58
C ILE A 118 8.17 7.77 6.83
N SER A 119 8.30 6.70 7.59
CA SER A 119 9.27 6.61 8.70
C SER A 119 10.37 5.60 8.37
N THR A 120 11.59 5.83 8.84
CA THR A 120 12.73 4.90 8.78
C THR A 120 13.27 4.67 10.20
N TYR A 121 14.31 3.86 10.35
CA TYR A 121 14.97 3.68 11.66
C TYR A 121 15.54 5.01 12.23
N GLY A 122 15.96 5.94 11.36
CA GLY A 122 16.60 7.20 11.77
C GLY A 122 15.69 8.43 11.75
N ALA A 123 14.47 8.34 11.19
CA ALA A 123 13.59 9.49 11.03
C ALA A 123 12.11 9.10 11.09
N LEU A 124 11.30 9.83 11.87
CA LEU A 124 9.84 9.65 11.93
C LEU A 124 9.13 10.15 10.67
N LYS A 125 9.72 11.13 9.99
CA LYS A 125 9.28 11.64 8.69
C LYS A 125 10.50 11.74 7.77
N ALA A 126 10.77 10.64 7.09
CA ALA A 126 11.91 10.45 6.22
C ALA A 126 11.70 11.16 4.88
N SER A 127 12.80 11.73 4.40
CA SER A 127 12.94 12.28 3.07
C SER A 127 13.44 11.24 2.09
N LEU A 128 13.35 11.52 0.78
CA LEU A 128 14.02 10.69 -0.24
C LEU A 128 15.54 10.62 0.03
N SER A 129 16.15 11.69 0.55
CA SER A 129 17.58 11.69 0.87
C SER A 129 17.95 10.77 2.05
N ASP A 130 16.97 10.39 2.86
CA ASP A 130 17.19 9.47 3.99
C ASP A 130 16.96 8.00 3.56
N ILE A 131 16.54 7.78 2.31
CA ILE A 131 16.38 6.47 1.69
C ILE A 131 17.55 6.31 0.72
N GLU A 132 18.59 5.59 1.16
CA GLU A 132 19.75 5.28 0.34
C GLU A 132 19.35 4.52 -0.94
N ALA A 133 20.24 4.54 -1.93
CA ALA A 133 20.03 3.80 -3.17
C ALA A 133 19.99 2.28 -2.91
N GLY A 134 18.79 1.73 -2.74
CA GLY A 134 18.59 0.31 -2.48
C GLY A 134 17.29 0.02 -1.73
N PRO A 135 17.04 -1.24 -1.35
CA PRO A 135 15.94 -1.60 -0.49
C PRO A 135 16.12 -1.04 0.93
N ALA A 136 15.08 -0.42 1.49
CA ALA A 136 15.09 0.10 2.86
C ALA A 136 13.81 -0.27 3.61
N TYR A 137 13.89 -0.42 4.93
CA TYR A 137 12.69 -0.60 5.74
C TYR A 137 12.02 0.72 6.02
N VAL A 138 10.71 0.79 5.77
CA VAL A 138 9.89 1.97 6.03
C VAL A 138 8.57 1.62 6.71
N GLY A 139 8.07 2.55 7.53
CA GLY A 139 6.67 2.59 7.96
C GLY A 139 5.91 3.63 7.14
N LEU A 140 4.62 3.41 6.95
CA LEU A 140 3.71 4.36 6.31
C LEU A 140 2.64 4.80 7.31
N SER A 141 2.38 6.09 7.40
CA SER A 141 1.34 6.66 8.27
C SER A 141 0.51 7.68 7.52
N THR A 142 -0.79 7.76 7.83
CA THR A 142 -1.68 8.77 7.26
C THR A 142 -1.55 10.09 8.01
N GLU A 143 -1.64 11.20 7.29
CA GLU A 143 -1.51 12.55 7.83
C GLU A 143 -2.83 13.33 7.67
N PRO A 144 -3.16 14.26 8.57
CA PRO A 144 -2.32 14.77 9.68
C PRO A 144 -2.41 13.97 10.99
N ASN A 145 -3.24 12.91 11.05
CA ASN A 145 -3.52 12.20 12.30
C ASN A 145 -2.42 11.23 12.76
N GLY A 146 -1.37 11.03 11.94
CA GLY A 146 -0.22 10.19 12.25
C GLY A 146 -0.56 8.70 12.41
N LYS A 147 -1.75 8.25 11.95
CA LYS A 147 -2.18 6.86 12.12
C LYS A 147 -1.36 5.93 11.22
N PRO A 148 -0.64 4.94 11.77
CA PRO A 148 0.14 4.03 10.95
C PRO A 148 -0.75 3.09 10.15
N VAL A 149 -0.21 2.60 9.03
CA VAL A 149 -0.83 1.56 8.21
C VAL A 149 -0.50 0.19 8.80
N TYR A 150 -1.55 -0.61 9.05
CA TYR A 150 -1.47 -1.97 9.57
C TYR A 150 -1.80 -2.97 8.48
N PRO A 151 -1.13 -4.14 8.45
CA PRO A 151 -1.61 -5.26 7.66
C PRO A 151 -2.90 -5.80 8.31
N TYR A 152 -3.87 -6.14 7.48
CA TYR A 152 -5.11 -6.80 7.86
C TYR A 152 -5.31 -7.99 6.94
N SER A 153 -5.73 -9.13 7.47
CA SER A 153 -6.05 -10.29 6.64
C SER A 153 -7.50 -10.70 6.87
N TYR A 154 -8.26 -10.78 5.79
CA TYR A 154 -9.65 -11.22 5.80
C TYR A 154 -9.87 -12.20 4.66
N SER A 155 -10.47 -13.36 4.96
CA SER A 155 -10.76 -14.40 3.96
C SER A 155 -9.54 -14.80 3.11
N GLY A 156 -8.36 -14.93 3.75
CA GLY A 156 -7.11 -15.27 3.07
C GLY A 156 -6.46 -14.14 2.26
N VAL A 157 -7.09 -12.97 2.17
CA VAL A 157 -6.57 -11.78 1.47
C VAL A 157 -5.90 -10.86 2.48
N SER A 158 -4.61 -10.58 2.29
CA SER A 158 -3.91 -9.56 3.07
C SER A 158 -4.05 -8.19 2.40
N THR A 159 -4.68 -7.26 3.12
CA THR A 159 -4.96 -5.86 2.78
C THR A 159 -4.35 -4.95 3.86
N PHE A 160 -4.59 -3.64 3.79
CA PHE A 160 -4.05 -2.65 4.70
C PHE A 160 -5.11 -1.68 5.20
N MET A 161 -4.96 -1.21 6.42
CA MET A 161 -5.86 -0.22 7.03
C MET A 161 -5.12 0.74 7.98
N ASN A 162 -5.69 1.91 8.31
CA ASN A 162 -5.08 2.86 9.25
C ASN A 162 -5.58 2.75 10.70
N VAL A 163 -6.24 1.65 11.04
CA VAL A 163 -6.66 1.32 12.40
C VAL A 163 -6.06 -0.02 12.79
N ASP A 164 -5.77 -0.21 14.08
CA ASP A 164 -5.31 -1.52 14.57
C ASP A 164 -6.44 -2.55 14.33
N PRO A 165 -6.22 -3.60 13.53
CA PRO A 165 -7.25 -4.60 13.29
C PRO A 165 -7.62 -5.40 14.54
N ASN A 166 -6.81 -5.37 15.61
CA ASN A 166 -7.10 -6.02 16.87
C ASN A 166 -8.06 -5.18 17.72
N LYS A 167 -9.35 -5.24 17.38
CA LYS A 167 -10.43 -4.56 18.11
C LYS A 167 -10.58 -5.03 19.57
N THR A 168 -10.03 -6.19 19.93
CA THR A 168 -10.23 -6.81 21.26
C THR A 168 -9.23 -6.34 22.31
N GLY A 169 -8.13 -5.70 21.91
CA GLY A 169 -7.07 -5.26 22.83
C GLY A 169 -6.29 -6.40 23.49
N HIS A 170 -6.55 -7.67 23.13
CA HIS A 170 -5.81 -8.81 23.66
C HIS A 170 -4.35 -8.77 23.19
N ASN A 171 -3.42 -8.77 24.14
CA ASN A 171 -1.98 -8.64 23.89
C ASN A 171 -1.40 -9.74 22.98
N ALA A 172 -2.04 -10.91 22.90
CA ALA A 172 -1.63 -12.01 22.03
C ALA A 172 -1.75 -11.68 20.52
N PHE A 173 -2.53 -10.65 20.17
CA PHE A 173 -2.80 -10.24 18.80
C PHE A 173 -2.40 -8.78 18.53
N ARG A 174 -1.41 -8.23 19.26
CA ARG A 174 -0.89 -6.87 18.95
C ARG A 174 -0.45 -6.82 17.49
N ASN A 175 -1.26 -6.22 16.64
CA ASN A 175 -0.85 -5.97 15.27
C ASN A 175 0.20 -4.87 15.30
N LYS A 176 1.32 -5.15 14.65
CA LYS A 176 2.37 -4.15 14.48
C LYS A 176 2.04 -3.37 13.21
N PRO A 177 2.31 -2.06 13.19
CA PRO A 177 2.37 -1.31 11.95
C PRO A 177 3.16 -2.07 10.87
N ALA A 178 2.71 -1.98 9.62
CA ALA A 178 3.38 -2.59 8.50
C ALA A 178 4.80 -2.01 8.37
N LYS A 179 5.80 -2.89 8.44
CA LYS A 179 7.20 -2.57 8.19
C LYS A 179 7.53 -2.97 6.76
N PHE A 180 7.23 -2.09 5.81
CA PHE A 180 7.46 -2.32 4.40
C PHE A 180 8.95 -2.32 4.08
N VAL A 181 9.33 -3.03 3.03
CA VAL A 181 10.57 -2.78 2.31
C VAL A 181 10.22 -1.92 1.10
N ILE A 182 10.81 -0.72 1.01
CA ILE A 182 10.72 0.14 -0.16
C ILE A 182 11.91 -0.08 -1.06
N LYS A 183 11.68 -0.22 -2.36
CA LYS A 183 12.74 -0.30 -3.38
C LYS A 183 12.49 0.77 -4.45
N VAL A 184 13.31 1.82 -4.43
CA VAL A 184 13.22 2.93 -5.41
C VAL A 184 13.53 2.42 -6.81
N VAL A 185 12.70 2.80 -7.78
CA VAL A 185 12.88 2.51 -9.21
C VAL A 185 13.50 3.74 -9.86
N LYS A 186 14.55 3.54 -10.68
CA LYS A 186 15.22 4.61 -11.42
C LYS A 186 14.46 4.99 -12.68
#